data_AF-A0A0N0VJH0-F1
#
_entry.id   AF-A0A0N0VJH0-F1
#
_cell.length_a   1.000
_cell.length_b   1.000
_cell.length_c   1.000
_cell.angle_alpha   90.00
_cell.angle_beta   90.00
_cell.angle_gamma   90.00
#
_symmetry.space_group_name_H-M   'P 1'
#
loop_
_entity.id
_entity.type
_entity.pdbx_description
1 polymer ?
#
loop_
_entity_poly.entity_id
_entity_poly.type
_entity_poly.pdbx_seq_one_letter_code
_entity_poly.pdbx_strand_id
1 'polypeptide(L)'
;MIFGPDPSAILFIFLLAALAVVSTIGLLWVLVALLFARTRRHLRRNPWRYGCLIVPGLIFAGLGGAMLREFQRLDAASEAERQALNPRLQAELRLGELSFPAGSQAHLGTLDPEDWQGKPQAHGLDSLKSIELAAPIEIRGMPVSAIDFSPGYSDSSVRLEHDQVIQDWPCAAGTWASFRREAQDTYRPSRWRFKECALVPGVGVAGVTWPAGTVLHGDREGWMLRAEDADNLDIALDGLHLSSLRMYLDSQRRTERWDGQLARSTTLGEWLYPQGTRVRGDERGAWLFSPTGEQDAINRRTGEQIAEGHSILQRRGDAAPVSIKPNSEVGVIDWFVLTPAK
;
A
#
# COMPACT_ATOMS: atom_id res chain seq x y z
N MET A 1 -3.61 22.30 4.17
CA MET A 1 -3.64 22.32 2.69
C MET A 1 -2.23 22.62 2.23
N ILE A 2 -1.56 21.64 1.63
CA ILE A 2 -0.23 21.86 1.05
C ILE A 2 -0.48 22.57 -0.27
N PHE A 3 -0.32 23.90 -0.29
CA PHE A 3 -0.33 24.65 -1.54
C PHE A 3 0.88 24.17 -2.35
N GLY A 4 0.63 23.38 -3.39
CA GLY A 4 1.63 23.15 -4.42
C GLY A 4 2.05 24.50 -5.02
N PRO A 5 3.29 24.63 -5.51
CA PRO A 5 3.76 25.89 -6.09
C PRO A 5 2.78 26.36 -7.17
N ASP A 6 2.44 27.65 -7.15
CA ASP A 6 1.49 28.23 -8.09
C ASP A 6 1.86 27.86 -9.53
N PRO A 7 0.92 27.42 -10.38
CA PRO A 7 1.22 26.97 -11.75
C PRO A 7 1.89 28.07 -12.60
N SER A 8 1.66 29.34 -12.27
CA SER A 8 2.36 30.49 -12.84
C SER A 8 3.84 30.55 -12.46
N ALA A 9 4.19 30.19 -11.22
CA ALA A 9 5.57 30.14 -10.75
C ALA A 9 6.36 29.02 -11.43
N ILE A 10 5.73 27.84 -11.61
CA ILE A 10 6.33 26.71 -12.34
C ILE A 10 6.60 27.10 -13.80
N LEU A 11 5.62 27.74 -14.46
CA LEU A 11 5.76 28.20 -15.84
C LEU A 11 6.85 29.26 -15.99
N PHE A 12 6.97 30.18 -15.03
CA PHE A 12 8.01 31.20 -15.03
C PHE A 12 9.41 30.59 -14.85
N ILE A 13 9.56 29.63 -13.93
CA ILE A 13 10.80 28.88 -13.73
C ILE A 13 11.21 28.15 -15.02
N PHE A 14 10.25 27.49 -15.67
CA PHE A 14 10.51 26.78 -16.93
C PHE A 14 10.94 27.74 -18.06
N LEU A 15 10.27 28.90 -18.19
CA LEU A 15 10.61 29.93 -19.17
C LEU A 15 12.04 30.46 -18.94
N LEU A 16 12.40 30.75 -17.68
CA LEU A 16 13.75 31.20 -17.33
C LEU A 16 14.81 30.14 -17.64
N ALA A 17 14.54 28.87 -17.33
CA ALA A 17 15.44 27.77 -17.66
C ALA A 17 15.62 27.62 -19.18
N ALA A 18 14.53 27.66 -19.96
CA ALA A 18 14.58 27.59 -21.42
C ALA A 18 15.39 28.77 -22.01
N LEU A 19 15.19 29.98 -21.50
CA LEU A 19 15.90 31.17 -21.94
C LEU A 19 17.40 31.11 -21.58
N ALA A 20 17.75 30.56 -20.42
CA ALA A 20 19.14 30.29 -20.04
C ALA A 20 19.81 29.27 -20.98
N VAL A 21 19.11 28.20 -21.37
CA VAL A 21 19.62 27.20 -22.32
C VAL A 21 19.85 27.82 -23.70
N VAL A 22 18.84 28.50 -24.26
CA VAL A 22 18.94 29.16 -25.57
C VAL A 22 20.05 30.20 -25.56
N SER A 23 20.16 30.97 -24.48
CA SER A 23 21.24 31.94 -24.30
C SER A 23 22.62 31.28 -24.29
N THR A 24 22.80 30.21 -23.52
CA THR A 24 24.09 29.51 -23.41
C THR A 24 24.52 28.94 -24.76
N ILE A 25 23.59 28.36 -25.51
CA ILE A 25 23.82 27.89 -26.89
C ILE A 25 24.21 29.07 -27.80
N GLY A 26 23.49 30.19 -27.72
CA GLY A 26 23.77 31.39 -28.52
C GLY A 26 25.14 32.00 -28.23
N LEU A 27 25.53 32.08 -26.95
CA LEU A 27 26.86 32.54 -26.52
C LEU A 27 27.96 31.61 -27.00
N LEU A 28 27.74 30.29 -26.94
CA LEU A 28 28.68 29.30 -27.45
C LEU A 28 28.89 29.44 -28.96
N TRP A 29 27.82 29.69 -29.71
CA TRP A 29 27.90 30.02 -31.14
C TRP A 29 28.67 31.30 -31.43
N VAL A 30 28.48 32.35 -30.63
CA VAL A 30 29.27 33.59 -30.72
C VAL A 30 30.74 33.31 -30.45
N LEU A 31 31.05 32.49 -29.44
CA LEU A 31 32.40 32.10 -29.08
C LEU A 31 33.08 31.31 -30.22
N VAL A 32 32.37 30.37 -30.83
CA VAL A 32 32.83 29.65 -32.03
C VAL A 32 33.01 30.59 -33.23
N ALA A 33 32.08 31.51 -33.46
CA ALA A 33 32.18 32.49 -34.54
C ALA A 33 33.38 33.45 -34.38
N LEU A 34 33.83 33.72 -33.14
CA LEU A 34 35.05 34.47 -32.87
C LEU A 34 36.31 33.72 -33.28
N LEU A 35 36.30 32.39 -33.39
CA LEU A 35 37.47 31.61 -33.82
C LEU A 35 37.78 31.77 -35.32
N PHE A 36 36.79 32.12 -36.15
CA PHE A 36 36.98 32.31 -37.59
C PHE A 36 37.23 33.78 -37.98
N ALA A 37 38.28 34.04 -38.79
CA ALA A 37 38.75 35.39 -39.12
C ALA A 37 37.76 36.24 -39.95
N ARG A 38 36.87 35.60 -40.72
CA ARG A 38 35.86 36.27 -41.56
C ARG A 38 34.68 36.78 -40.73
N THR A 39 34.18 35.94 -39.83
CA THR A 39 33.08 36.26 -38.89
C THR A 39 33.52 37.22 -37.79
N ARG A 40 34.76 37.09 -37.28
CA ARG A 40 35.34 38.04 -36.31
C ARG A 40 35.34 39.48 -36.83
N ARG A 41 35.68 39.69 -38.11
CA ARG A 41 35.64 41.00 -38.77
C ARG A 41 34.22 41.55 -38.89
N HIS A 42 33.23 40.69 -39.13
CA HIS A 42 31.83 41.07 -39.18
C HIS A 42 31.29 41.48 -37.81
N LEU A 43 31.59 40.70 -36.75
CA LEU A 43 31.20 41.03 -35.38
C LEU A 43 31.78 42.37 -34.92
N ARG A 44 33.06 42.62 -35.21
CA ARG A 44 33.74 43.88 -34.86
C ARG A 44 33.18 45.11 -35.59
N ARG A 45 32.60 44.92 -36.77
CA ARG A 45 32.04 46.03 -37.57
C ARG A 45 30.68 46.51 -37.06
N ASN A 46 29.95 45.65 -36.34
CA ASN A 46 28.61 45.94 -35.80
C ASN A 46 28.52 45.64 -34.29
N PRO A 47 29.36 46.25 -33.44
CA PRO A 47 29.48 45.87 -32.03
C PRO A 47 28.17 46.06 -31.24
N TRP A 48 27.37 47.07 -31.59
CA TRP A 48 26.11 47.37 -30.91
C TRP A 48 25.06 46.27 -31.07
N ARG A 49 24.90 45.73 -32.30
CA ARG A 49 23.89 44.69 -32.59
C ARG A 49 24.17 43.39 -31.84
N TYR A 50 25.45 43.00 -31.76
CA TYR A 50 25.86 41.81 -31.03
C TYR A 50 25.92 42.07 -29.51
N GLY A 51 26.28 43.28 -29.08
CA GLY A 51 26.23 43.69 -27.68
C GLY A 51 24.84 43.55 -27.06
N CYS A 52 23.79 43.98 -27.78
CA CYS A 52 22.40 43.83 -27.35
C CYS A 52 21.93 42.37 -27.23
N LEU A 53 22.62 41.40 -27.85
CA LEU A 53 22.30 39.96 -27.72
C LEU A 53 23.21 39.28 -26.68
N ILE A 54 24.49 39.62 -26.67
CA ILE A 54 25.49 39.02 -25.78
C ILE A 54 25.23 39.44 -24.32
N VAL A 55 24.85 40.69 -24.06
CA VAL A 55 24.66 41.17 -22.68
C VAL A 55 23.46 40.48 -22.01
N PRO A 56 22.24 40.48 -22.58
CA PRO A 56 21.13 39.69 -22.02
C PRO A 56 21.46 38.20 -22.00
N GLY A 57 22.18 37.72 -23.01
CA GLY A 57 22.62 36.34 -23.05
C GLY A 57 23.47 35.96 -21.82
N LEU A 58 24.50 36.73 -21.54
CA LEU A 58 25.36 36.53 -20.37
C LEU A 58 24.58 36.61 -19.06
N ILE A 59 23.60 37.51 -18.97
CA ILE A 59 22.71 37.62 -17.80
C ILE A 59 21.91 36.33 -17.61
N PHE A 60 21.21 35.84 -18.64
CA PHE A 60 20.39 34.62 -18.52
C PHE A 60 21.24 33.36 -18.32
N ALA A 61 22.40 33.26 -18.97
CA ALA A 61 23.32 32.14 -18.75
C ALA A 61 23.91 32.17 -17.33
N GLY A 62 24.26 33.35 -16.82
CA GLY A 62 24.72 33.54 -15.44
C GLY A 62 23.64 33.19 -14.40
N LEU A 63 22.39 33.65 -14.63
CA LEU A 63 21.24 33.29 -13.80
C LEU A 63 20.98 31.78 -13.81
N GLY A 64 20.99 31.15 -14.99
CA GLY A 64 20.84 29.69 -15.11
C GLY A 64 21.94 28.91 -14.39
N GLY A 65 23.20 29.36 -14.50
CA GLY A 65 24.31 28.76 -13.78
C GLY A 65 24.21 28.92 -12.25
N ALA A 66 23.74 30.07 -11.76
CA ALA A 66 23.48 30.29 -10.35
C ALA A 66 22.34 29.39 -9.84
N MET A 67 21.25 29.29 -10.61
CA MET A 67 20.11 28.42 -10.30
C MET A 67 20.53 26.94 -10.23
N LEU A 68 21.33 26.46 -11.19
CA LEU A 68 21.83 25.08 -11.18
C LEU A 68 22.70 24.79 -9.95
N ARG A 69 23.56 25.72 -9.54
CA ARG A 69 24.35 25.57 -8.31
C ARG A 69 23.48 25.49 -7.07
N GLU A 70 22.41 26.28 -7.02
CA GLU A 70 21.50 26.26 -5.87
C GLU A 70 20.71 24.96 -5.82
N PHE A 71 20.23 24.44 -6.95
CA PHE A 71 19.64 23.10 -7.01
C PHE A 71 20.62 22.03 -6.54
N GLN A 72 21.86 22.06 -7.02
CA GLN A 72 22.89 21.10 -6.58
C GLN A 72 23.14 21.15 -5.07
N ARG A 73 23.08 22.35 -4.46
CA ARG A 73 23.21 22.49 -2.99
C ARG A 73 22.01 21.92 -2.26
N LEU A 74 20.80 22.17 -2.76
CA LEU A 74 19.56 21.65 -2.18
C LEU A 74 19.51 20.12 -2.30
N ASP A 75 19.91 19.58 -3.45
CA ASP A 75 20.00 18.14 -3.68
C ASP A 75 21.04 17.51 -2.74
N ALA A 76 22.23 18.08 -2.65
CA ALA A 76 23.27 17.60 -1.74
C ALA A 76 22.84 17.67 -0.26
N ALA A 77 22.13 18.73 0.15
CA ALA A 77 21.58 18.85 1.50
C ALA A 77 20.50 17.79 1.76
N SER A 78 19.59 17.57 0.81
CA SER A 78 18.54 16.55 0.92
C SER A 78 19.13 15.13 0.95
N GLU A 79 20.16 14.87 0.15
CA GLU A 79 20.87 13.59 0.18
C GLU A 79 21.58 13.36 1.51
N ALA A 80 22.24 14.39 2.05
CA ALA A 80 22.89 14.32 3.36
C ALA A 80 21.87 14.06 4.48
N GLU A 81 20.72 14.72 4.44
CA GLU A 81 19.62 14.50 5.39
C GLU A 81 19.07 13.08 5.29
N ARG A 82 18.81 12.59 4.06
CA ARG A 82 18.39 11.20 3.83
C ARG A 82 19.43 10.21 4.36
N GLN A 83 20.72 10.43 4.14
CA GLN A 83 21.77 9.56 4.68
C GLN A 83 21.77 9.58 6.21
N ALA A 84 21.59 10.75 6.82
CA ALA A 84 21.56 10.91 8.26
C ALA A 84 20.32 10.25 8.92
N LEU A 85 19.18 10.21 8.22
CA LEU A 85 17.99 9.46 8.62
C LEU A 85 18.11 7.95 8.40
N ASN A 86 19.09 7.49 7.62
CA ASN A 86 19.31 6.09 7.31
C ASN A 86 20.73 5.63 7.76
N PRO A 87 21.07 5.70 9.05
CA PRO A 87 22.37 5.28 9.53
C PRO A 87 22.49 3.75 9.62
N ARG A 88 23.69 3.24 9.34
CA ARG A 88 24.05 1.84 9.60
C ARG A 88 24.67 1.71 10.99
N LEU A 89 24.18 0.77 11.79
CA LEU A 89 24.67 0.56 13.16
C LEU A 89 26.14 0.13 13.15
N GLN A 90 27.01 0.85 13.85
CA GLN A 90 28.43 0.49 13.97
C GLN A 90 28.70 -0.54 15.06
N ALA A 91 27.83 -0.56 16.08
CA ALA A 91 27.89 -1.48 17.20
C ALA A 91 26.50 -2.06 17.46
N GLU A 92 26.44 -3.08 18.31
CA GLU A 92 25.16 -3.61 18.79
C GLU A 92 24.38 -2.50 19.50
N LEU A 93 23.10 -2.34 19.15
CA LEU A 93 22.20 -1.36 19.76
C LEU A 93 21.11 -2.10 20.53
N ARG A 94 20.96 -1.78 21.80
CA ARG A 94 19.88 -2.33 22.64
C ARG A 94 18.82 -1.26 22.92
N LEU A 95 17.60 -1.51 22.48
CA LEU A 95 16.42 -0.69 22.79
C LEU A 95 15.40 -1.57 23.52
N GLY A 96 15.17 -1.30 24.80
CA GLY A 96 14.27 -2.10 25.63
C GLY A 96 14.65 -3.58 25.67
N GLU A 97 13.75 -4.43 25.18
CA GLU A 97 13.92 -5.88 25.08
C GLU A 97 14.60 -6.33 23.77
N LEU A 98 14.81 -5.41 22.81
CA LEU A 98 15.38 -5.71 21.51
C LEU A 98 16.87 -5.38 21.47
N SER A 99 17.65 -6.29 20.89
CA SER A 99 19.08 -6.12 20.61
C SER A 99 19.33 -6.26 19.11
N PHE A 100 19.77 -5.18 18.49
CA PHE A 100 20.06 -5.10 17.07
C PHE A 100 21.55 -5.31 16.81
N PRO A 101 21.94 -6.24 15.92
CA PRO A 101 23.34 -6.50 15.65
C PRO A 101 23.97 -5.33 14.89
N ALA A 102 25.30 -5.19 15.07
CA ALA A 102 26.09 -4.28 14.26
C ALA A 102 25.91 -4.57 12.76
N GLY A 103 25.94 -3.53 11.95
CA GLY A 103 25.70 -3.61 10.51
C GLY A 103 24.24 -3.54 10.09
N SER A 104 23.28 -3.54 11.03
CA SER A 104 21.85 -3.35 10.71
C SER A 104 21.58 -1.93 10.19
N GLN A 105 20.64 -1.79 9.27
CA GLN A 105 20.28 -0.53 8.62
C GLN A 105 19.05 0.05 9.33
N ALA A 106 19.24 1.14 10.07
CA ALA A 106 18.15 1.84 10.74
C ALA A 106 17.51 2.86 9.79
N HIS A 107 16.20 3.07 9.95
CA HIS A 107 15.43 4.11 9.29
C HIS A 107 14.75 4.95 10.36
N LEU A 108 15.16 6.21 10.47
CA LEU A 108 14.72 7.13 11.52
C LEU A 108 13.60 8.04 11.02
N GLY A 109 12.77 8.51 11.94
CA GLY A 109 11.67 9.41 11.63
C GLY A 109 12.10 10.86 11.48
N THR A 110 12.97 11.31 12.37
CA THR A 110 13.48 12.67 12.44
C THR A 110 14.78 12.68 13.24
N LEU A 111 15.68 13.60 12.93
CA LEU A 111 16.85 13.90 13.78
C LEU A 111 16.58 15.09 14.70
N ASP A 112 15.56 15.88 14.39
CA ASP A 112 15.25 17.12 15.09
C ASP A 112 14.45 16.84 16.38
N PRO A 113 14.87 17.42 17.51
CA PRO A 113 14.22 17.22 18.80
C PRO A 113 12.87 17.94 18.91
N GLU A 114 12.58 18.87 18.01
CA GLU A 114 11.34 19.65 18.00
C GLU A 114 10.57 19.41 16.70
N ASP A 115 9.24 19.37 16.80
CA ASP A 115 8.36 19.32 15.65
C ASP A 115 8.23 20.70 14.97
N TRP A 116 7.47 20.77 13.88
CA TRP A 116 7.23 22.01 13.13
C TRP A 116 6.49 23.10 13.94
N GLN A 117 5.91 22.77 15.10
CA GLN A 117 5.28 23.70 16.04
C GLN A 117 6.23 24.12 17.17
N GLY A 118 7.48 23.64 17.17
CA GLY A 118 8.44 23.86 18.25
C GLY A 118 8.15 23.03 19.50
N LYS A 119 7.36 21.95 19.39
CA LYS A 119 7.08 21.05 20.51
C LYS A 119 8.11 19.91 20.54
N PRO A 120 8.53 19.46 21.73
CA PRO A 120 9.43 18.31 21.84
C PRO A 120 8.84 17.04 21.19
N GLN A 121 9.67 16.32 20.43
CA GLN A 121 9.34 15.05 19.80
C GLN A 121 10.46 14.00 19.99
N ALA A 122 10.12 12.72 19.80
CA ALA A 122 11.11 11.66 19.74
C ALA A 122 12.01 11.86 18.51
N HIS A 123 13.32 11.78 18.69
CA HIS A 123 14.32 12.07 17.66
C HIS A 123 15.48 11.09 17.71
N GLY A 124 16.27 11.02 16.64
CA GLY A 124 17.38 10.07 16.55
C GLY A 124 16.87 8.64 16.67
N LEU A 125 17.55 7.82 17.49
CA LEU A 125 17.19 6.40 17.70
C LEU A 125 15.83 6.21 18.39
N ASP A 126 15.34 7.18 19.16
CA ASP A 126 14.00 7.09 19.75
C ASP A 126 12.90 7.26 18.70
N SER A 127 13.23 7.84 17.54
CA SER A 127 12.34 7.99 16.38
C SER A 127 12.44 6.84 15.38
N LEU A 128 13.04 5.70 15.76
CA LEU A 128 13.25 4.55 14.87
C LEU A 128 11.92 4.11 14.25
N LYS A 129 11.82 4.24 12.93
CA LYS A 129 10.65 3.84 12.13
C LYS A 129 10.71 2.36 11.79
N SER A 130 11.84 1.93 11.26
CA SER A 130 12.08 0.54 10.89
C SER A 130 13.57 0.23 10.93
N ILE A 131 13.89 -1.05 10.94
CA ILE A 131 15.26 -1.53 10.91
C ILE A 131 15.35 -2.81 10.08
N GLU A 132 16.27 -2.84 9.12
CA GLU A 132 16.66 -4.05 8.41
C GLU A 132 17.88 -4.66 9.10
N LEU A 133 17.78 -5.94 9.47
CA LEU A 133 18.78 -6.59 10.30
C LEU A 133 19.89 -7.19 9.44
N ALA A 134 21.14 -7.00 9.85
CA ALA A 134 22.29 -7.62 9.16
C ALA A 134 22.35 -9.14 9.34
N ALA A 135 21.77 -9.64 10.44
CA ALA A 135 21.59 -11.05 10.72
C ALA A 135 20.23 -11.23 11.41
N PRO A 136 19.51 -12.35 11.16
CA PRO A 136 18.24 -12.58 11.80
C PRO A 136 18.36 -12.60 13.33
N ILE A 137 17.38 -12.01 14.02
CA ILE A 137 17.27 -12.07 15.48
C ILE A 137 16.01 -12.81 15.89
N GLU A 138 16.03 -13.39 17.08
CA GLU A 138 14.89 -14.10 17.65
C GLU A 138 13.98 -13.14 18.42
N ILE A 139 12.72 -13.03 18.00
CA ILE A 139 11.68 -12.28 18.70
C ILE A 139 10.56 -13.23 19.06
N ARG A 140 10.42 -13.54 20.35
CA ARG A 140 9.42 -14.49 20.87
C ARG A 140 9.47 -15.87 20.18
N GLY A 141 10.67 -16.33 19.86
CA GLY A 141 10.89 -17.61 19.16
C GLY A 141 10.61 -17.55 17.65
N MET A 142 10.49 -16.35 17.08
CA MET A 142 10.39 -16.14 15.65
C MET A 142 11.71 -15.54 15.13
N PRO A 143 12.38 -16.16 14.16
CA PRO A 143 13.51 -15.55 13.46
C PRO A 143 13.00 -14.46 12.51
N VAL A 144 13.47 -13.23 12.71
CA VAL A 144 13.04 -12.07 11.93
C VAL A 144 14.21 -11.40 11.22
N SER A 145 13.96 -10.87 10.01
CA SER A 145 14.97 -10.14 9.21
C SER A 145 14.77 -8.63 9.15
N ALA A 146 13.59 -8.15 9.51
CA ALA A 146 13.31 -6.72 9.62
C ALA A 146 12.20 -6.47 10.64
N ILE A 147 12.20 -5.26 11.21
CA ILE A 147 11.15 -4.79 12.11
C ILE A 147 10.69 -3.41 11.64
N ASP A 148 9.38 -3.23 11.59
CA ASP A 148 8.71 -1.95 11.40
C ASP A 148 8.03 -1.58 12.73
N PHE A 149 8.45 -0.46 13.30
CA PHE A 149 7.86 0.06 14.52
C PHE A 149 6.71 1.01 14.24
N SER A 150 6.58 1.59 13.04
CA SER A 150 5.53 2.55 12.68
C SER A 150 5.21 3.52 13.83
N PRO A 151 6.16 4.39 14.22
CA PRO A 151 6.06 5.24 15.40
C PRO A 151 4.82 6.14 15.30
N GLY A 152 4.09 6.26 16.41
CA GLY A 152 2.80 6.96 16.47
C GLY A 152 1.58 6.07 16.17
N TYR A 153 1.78 4.88 15.62
CA TYR A 153 0.73 3.87 15.47
C TYR A 153 0.80 2.84 16.61
N SER A 154 -0.34 2.21 16.86
CA SER A 154 -0.50 1.16 17.88
C SER A 154 -0.07 -0.22 17.39
N ASP A 155 0.73 -0.30 16.32
CA ASP A 155 1.14 -1.55 15.69
C ASP A 155 2.66 -1.59 15.51
N SER A 156 3.23 -2.79 15.62
CA SER A 156 4.59 -3.12 15.17
C SER A 156 4.51 -4.34 14.29
N SER A 157 5.33 -4.40 13.26
CA SER A 157 5.39 -5.54 12.34
C SER A 157 6.80 -6.10 12.28
N VAL A 158 6.90 -7.41 12.11
CA VAL A 158 8.17 -8.11 11.92
C VAL A 158 8.13 -8.92 10.63
N ARG A 159 9.22 -8.91 9.87
CA ARG A 159 9.34 -9.73 8.67
C ARG A 159 9.94 -11.08 9.04
N LEU A 160 9.17 -12.14 8.80
CA LEU A 160 9.55 -13.51 9.13
C LEU A 160 10.63 -14.02 8.15
N GLU A 161 11.67 -14.65 8.66
CA GLU A 161 12.72 -15.24 7.81
C GLU A 161 12.30 -16.58 7.20
N HIS A 162 11.55 -17.37 7.97
CA HIS A 162 11.06 -18.69 7.58
C HIS A 162 9.56 -18.81 7.89
N ASP A 163 8.93 -19.87 7.39
CA ASP A 163 7.55 -20.19 7.79
C ASP A 163 7.55 -20.45 9.30
N GLN A 164 6.62 -19.82 10.01
CA GLN A 164 6.54 -19.87 11.47
C GLN A 164 5.12 -20.15 11.93
N VAL A 165 4.99 -20.89 13.04
CA VAL A 165 3.71 -21.12 13.68
C VAL A 165 3.50 -20.08 14.78
N ILE A 166 2.59 -19.14 14.55
CA ILE A 166 2.26 -18.06 15.49
C ILE A 166 0.84 -18.30 16.02
N GLN A 167 0.69 -18.52 17.32
CA GLN A 167 -0.61 -18.86 17.93
C GLN A 167 -1.31 -20.03 17.22
N ASP A 168 -0.53 -21.09 16.92
CA ASP A 168 -0.97 -22.30 16.21
C ASP A 168 -1.42 -22.04 14.76
N TRP A 169 -1.08 -20.89 14.17
CA TRP A 169 -1.34 -20.57 12.76
C TRP A 169 -0.04 -20.55 11.94
N PRO A 170 0.01 -21.23 10.79
CA PRO A 170 1.18 -21.22 9.92
C PRO A 170 1.26 -19.90 9.14
N CYS A 171 2.12 -18.99 9.57
CA CYS A 171 2.40 -17.73 8.92
C CYS A 171 3.58 -17.88 7.94
N ALA A 172 3.47 -17.27 6.76
CA ALA A 172 4.40 -17.43 5.65
C ALA A 172 5.71 -16.64 5.82
N ALA A 173 6.82 -17.25 5.42
CA ALA A 173 8.14 -16.62 5.32
C ALA A 173 8.12 -15.39 4.39
N GLY A 174 9.04 -14.44 4.62
CA GLY A 174 9.22 -13.26 3.80
C GLY A 174 8.10 -12.23 3.90
N THR A 175 7.04 -12.52 4.66
CA THR A 175 5.90 -11.63 4.88
C THR A 175 5.95 -10.95 6.25
N TRP A 176 5.16 -9.90 6.41
CA TRP A 176 5.04 -9.17 7.66
C TRP A 176 3.99 -9.81 8.56
N ALA A 177 4.37 -10.12 9.80
CA ALA A 177 3.45 -10.40 10.89
C ALA A 177 3.30 -9.13 11.74
N SER A 178 2.07 -8.61 11.86
CA SER A 178 1.77 -7.39 12.60
C SER A 178 1.22 -7.71 13.99
N PHE A 179 1.54 -6.84 14.94
CA PHE A 179 1.18 -6.97 16.34
C PHE A 179 0.67 -5.63 16.88
N ARG A 180 -0.45 -5.67 17.60
CA ARG A 180 -0.99 -4.55 18.37
C ARG A 180 -0.16 -4.32 19.63
N ARG A 181 0.12 -3.06 19.94
CA ARG A 181 0.89 -2.60 21.11
C ARG A 181 0.47 -1.20 21.54
N GLU A 182 0.90 -0.82 22.74
CA GLU A 182 0.82 0.56 23.21
C GLU A 182 2.09 1.34 22.81
N ALA A 183 2.02 2.67 22.81
CA ALA A 183 3.16 3.52 22.44
C ALA A 183 4.37 3.30 23.36
N GLN A 184 4.13 3.09 24.66
CA GLN A 184 5.19 2.82 25.65
C GLN A 184 5.86 1.44 25.51
N ASP A 185 5.22 0.52 24.80
CA ASP A 185 5.70 -0.85 24.59
C ASP A 185 6.35 -1.04 23.20
N THR A 186 6.68 0.06 22.51
CA THR A 186 7.31 0.04 21.17
C THR A 186 8.54 -0.87 21.10
N TYR A 187 9.36 -0.92 22.15
CA TYR A 187 10.57 -1.75 22.20
C TYR A 187 10.45 -2.92 23.18
N ARG A 188 9.23 -3.41 23.43
CA ARG A 188 8.93 -4.52 24.36
C ARG A 188 8.05 -5.59 23.69
N PRO A 189 8.63 -6.46 22.85
CA PRO A 189 7.86 -7.49 22.15
C PRO A 189 7.09 -8.43 23.07
N SER A 190 7.52 -8.60 24.33
CA SER A 190 6.78 -9.38 25.34
C SER A 190 5.36 -8.87 25.59
N ARG A 191 5.09 -7.58 25.33
CA ARG A 191 3.79 -6.93 25.50
C ARG A 191 2.97 -6.84 24.21
N TRP A 192 3.55 -7.22 23.08
CA TRP A 192 2.87 -7.18 21.79
C TRP A 192 1.81 -8.28 21.68
N ARG A 193 0.67 -7.96 21.07
CA ARG A 193 -0.43 -8.90 20.85
C ARG A 193 -0.58 -9.15 19.37
N PHE A 194 -0.64 -10.41 18.96
CA PHE A 194 -0.82 -10.77 17.56
C PHE A 194 -2.02 -10.03 16.96
N LYS A 195 -1.86 -9.52 15.75
CA LYS A 195 -2.91 -8.83 15.00
C LYS A 195 -3.19 -9.56 13.71
N GLU A 196 -2.16 -9.82 12.91
CA GLU A 196 -2.31 -10.43 11.59
C GLU A 196 -1.00 -11.01 11.06
N CYS A 197 -1.10 -11.95 10.12
CA CYS A 197 0.02 -12.41 9.30
C CYS A 197 -0.51 -12.92 7.96
N ALA A 198 0.35 -13.03 6.94
CA ALA A 198 0.02 -13.80 5.76
C ALA A 198 0.12 -15.29 6.07
N LEU A 199 -0.87 -16.07 5.65
CA LEU A 199 -0.92 -17.52 5.87
C LEU A 199 -0.04 -18.25 4.85
N VAL A 200 0.57 -19.37 5.25
CA VAL A 200 1.23 -20.28 4.33
C VAL A 200 0.21 -20.78 3.28
N PRO A 201 0.54 -20.74 1.98
CA PRO A 201 -0.38 -21.19 0.94
C PRO A 201 -0.66 -22.70 1.05
N GLY A 202 -1.88 -23.11 0.69
CA GLY A 202 -2.30 -24.51 0.68
C GLY A 202 -2.76 -25.05 2.04
N VAL A 203 -2.80 -24.20 3.08
CA VAL A 203 -3.26 -24.59 4.41
C VAL A 203 -4.77 -24.87 4.39
N GLY A 204 -5.16 -26.04 4.89
CA GLY A 204 -6.55 -26.48 5.01
C GLY A 204 -7.17 -26.02 6.32
N VAL A 205 -8.12 -25.08 6.28
CA VAL A 205 -8.85 -24.57 7.45
C VAL A 205 -10.33 -24.49 7.10
N ALA A 206 -11.17 -25.04 7.98
CA ALA A 206 -12.63 -25.02 7.84
C ALA A 206 -13.13 -25.53 6.47
N GLY A 207 -12.51 -26.59 5.96
CA GLY A 207 -12.88 -27.20 4.67
C GLY A 207 -12.40 -26.43 3.44
N VAL A 208 -11.65 -25.34 3.61
CA VAL A 208 -11.08 -24.52 2.52
C VAL A 208 -9.57 -24.71 2.47
N THR A 209 -9.03 -24.89 1.27
CA THR A 209 -7.58 -24.80 1.01
C THR A 209 -7.26 -23.37 0.65
N TRP A 210 -6.60 -22.64 1.55
CA TRP A 210 -6.39 -21.21 1.40
C TRP A 210 -5.26 -20.89 0.41
N PRO A 211 -5.48 -19.98 -0.55
CA PRO A 211 -4.49 -19.63 -1.56
C PRO A 211 -3.37 -18.73 -0.99
N ALA A 212 -2.33 -18.53 -1.80
CA ALA A 212 -1.29 -17.53 -1.51
C ALA A 212 -1.92 -16.12 -1.41
N GLY A 213 -1.34 -15.27 -0.56
CA GLY A 213 -1.87 -13.93 -0.29
C GLY A 213 -3.04 -13.90 0.69
N THR A 214 -3.46 -15.05 1.23
CA THR A 214 -4.45 -15.09 2.33
C THR A 214 -3.88 -14.39 3.55
N VAL A 215 -4.63 -13.44 4.10
CA VAL A 215 -4.29 -12.74 5.35
C VAL A 215 -5.15 -13.29 6.48
N LEU A 216 -4.50 -13.73 7.55
CA LEU A 216 -5.12 -14.06 8.81
C LEU A 216 -5.10 -12.83 9.70
N HIS A 217 -6.23 -12.47 10.28
CA HIS A 217 -6.36 -11.49 11.35
C HIS A 217 -6.87 -12.19 12.62
N GLY A 218 -6.24 -11.91 13.75
CA GLY A 218 -6.66 -12.36 15.07
C GLY A 218 -7.21 -11.20 15.89
N ASP A 219 -8.32 -11.43 16.59
CA ASP A 219 -8.83 -10.53 17.62
C ASP A 219 -9.10 -11.29 18.94
N ARG A 220 -9.87 -10.70 19.86
CA ARG A 220 -10.18 -11.33 21.15
C ARG A 220 -11.26 -12.39 21.06
N GLU A 221 -12.11 -12.33 20.04
CA GLU A 221 -13.33 -13.12 19.91
C GLU A 221 -13.12 -14.30 18.95
N GLY A 222 -12.18 -14.17 18.02
CA GLY A 222 -11.81 -15.25 17.12
C GLY A 222 -10.81 -14.83 16.05
N TRP A 223 -11.04 -15.34 14.85
CA TRP A 223 -10.14 -15.23 13.72
C TRP A 223 -10.88 -14.85 12.45
N MET A 224 -10.23 -14.08 11.58
CA MET A 224 -10.75 -13.75 10.27
C MET A 224 -9.68 -14.06 9.21
N LEU A 225 -10.03 -14.91 8.24
CA LEU A 225 -9.20 -15.23 7.08
C LEU A 225 -9.76 -14.49 5.86
N ARG A 226 -8.88 -13.84 5.10
CA ARG A 226 -9.26 -13.01 3.95
C ARG A 226 -8.41 -13.32 2.73
N ALA A 227 -9.06 -13.63 1.62
CA ALA A 227 -8.46 -13.79 0.30
C ALA A 227 -9.32 -12.99 -0.71
N GLU A 228 -8.84 -11.81 -1.10
CA GLU A 228 -9.57 -10.85 -1.97
C GLU A 228 -8.67 -10.24 -3.06
N ASP A 229 -7.35 -10.18 -2.83
CA ASP A 229 -6.43 -9.29 -3.56
C ASP A 229 -5.55 -10.01 -4.61
N ALA A 230 -5.98 -11.16 -5.14
CA ALA A 230 -5.24 -11.89 -6.18
C ALA A 230 -6.05 -12.10 -7.46
N ASP A 231 -5.38 -11.94 -8.60
CA ASP A 231 -6.01 -12.11 -9.91
C ASP A 231 -6.46 -13.56 -10.11
N ASN A 232 -7.68 -13.75 -10.61
CA ASN A 232 -8.27 -15.05 -10.93
C ASN A 232 -8.31 -16.04 -9.76
N LEU A 233 -8.57 -15.56 -8.55
CA LEU A 233 -8.89 -16.42 -7.41
C LEU A 233 -10.06 -17.35 -7.75
N ASP A 234 -9.89 -18.65 -7.48
CA ASP A 234 -10.94 -19.66 -7.51
C ASP A 234 -10.84 -20.53 -6.27
N ILE A 235 -11.59 -20.14 -5.23
CA ILE A 235 -11.61 -20.78 -3.92
C ILE A 235 -12.82 -21.70 -3.84
N ALA A 236 -12.58 -22.99 -3.66
CA ALA A 236 -13.64 -23.98 -3.50
C ALA A 236 -14.15 -24.00 -2.05
N LEU A 237 -15.45 -23.80 -1.85
CA LEU A 237 -16.13 -23.94 -0.56
C LEU A 237 -17.51 -24.57 -0.78
N ASP A 238 -17.71 -25.77 -0.25
CA ASP A 238 -19.00 -26.49 -0.30
C ASP A 238 -19.64 -26.60 -1.70
N GLY A 239 -18.81 -26.73 -2.74
CA GLY A 239 -19.25 -26.82 -4.14
C GLY A 239 -19.43 -25.46 -4.84
N LEU A 240 -19.28 -24.35 -4.11
CA LEU A 240 -19.17 -23.02 -4.67
C LEU A 240 -17.72 -22.72 -5.07
N HIS A 241 -17.57 -21.91 -6.11
CA HIS A 241 -16.30 -21.42 -6.61
C HIS A 241 -16.26 -19.91 -6.44
N LEU A 242 -15.37 -19.41 -5.59
CA LEU A 242 -15.37 -18.03 -5.11
C LEU A 242 -14.14 -17.24 -5.58
N SER A 243 -14.35 -16.02 -6.09
CA SER A 243 -13.29 -15.08 -6.47
C SER A 243 -12.80 -14.24 -5.30
N SER A 244 -13.52 -14.25 -4.19
CA SER A 244 -13.08 -13.70 -2.93
C SER A 244 -13.73 -14.46 -1.78
N LEU A 245 -13.04 -14.54 -0.66
CA LEU A 245 -13.54 -15.18 0.55
C LEU A 245 -13.00 -14.48 1.80
N ARG A 246 -13.94 -14.11 2.67
CA ARG A 246 -13.69 -13.67 4.03
C ARG A 246 -14.40 -14.62 4.98
N MET A 247 -13.66 -15.33 5.82
CA MET A 247 -14.20 -16.32 6.73
C MET A 247 -13.92 -15.91 8.17
N TYR A 248 -14.95 -15.92 9.00
CA TYR A 248 -14.89 -15.64 10.43
C TYR A 248 -15.02 -16.95 11.20
N LEU A 249 -14.09 -17.16 12.11
CA LEU A 249 -13.98 -18.35 12.93
C LEU A 249 -14.03 -17.97 14.41
N ASP A 250 -14.65 -18.83 15.22
CA ASP A 250 -14.60 -18.71 16.68
C ASP A 250 -13.19 -19.01 17.22
N SER A 251 -13.00 -18.84 18.53
CA SER A 251 -11.75 -19.21 19.22
C SER A 251 -11.35 -20.68 19.07
N GLN A 252 -12.30 -21.58 18.75
CA GLN A 252 -12.07 -23.00 18.48
C GLN A 252 -11.85 -23.31 16.99
N ARG A 253 -11.73 -22.27 16.14
CA ARG A 253 -11.54 -22.35 14.69
C ARG A 253 -12.72 -22.96 13.94
N ARG A 254 -13.92 -22.90 14.51
CA ARG A 254 -15.15 -23.30 13.83
C ARG A 254 -15.72 -22.11 13.09
N THR A 255 -16.22 -22.35 11.88
CA THR A 255 -16.83 -21.30 11.05
C THR A 255 -18.10 -20.79 11.68
N GLU A 256 -18.14 -19.49 11.98
CA GLU A 256 -19.37 -18.81 12.42
C GLU A 256 -20.12 -18.23 11.22
N ARG A 257 -19.38 -17.54 10.35
CA ARG A 257 -19.89 -16.95 9.11
C ARG A 257 -18.79 -16.76 8.08
N TRP A 258 -19.19 -16.63 6.83
CA TRP A 258 -18.29 -16.24 5.75
C TRP A 258 -19.03 -15.41 4.72
N ASP A 259 -18.29 -14.55 4.03
CA ASP A 259 -18.75 -13.69 2.95
C ASP A 259 -17.81 -13.93 1.75
N GLY A 260 -18.34 -14.02 0.54
CA GLY A 260 -17.55 -14.21 -0.67
C GLY A 260 -18.27 -13.76 -1.92
N GLN A 261 -17.63 -13.96 -3.07
CA GLN A 261 -18.19 -13.61 -4.37
C GLN A 261 -18.00 -14.77 -5.35
N LEU A 262 -19.00 -15.11 -6.15
CA LEU A 262 -18.89 -16.20 -7.13
C LEU A 262 -17.86 -15.88 -8.23
N ALA A 263 -16.86 -16.75 -8.39
CA ALA A 263 -15.89 -16.69 -9.48
C ALA A 263 -16.52 -17.03 -10.84
N ARG A 264 -17.61 -17.80 -10.84
CA ARG A 264 -18.32 -18.22 -12.05
C ARG A 264 -19.79 -18.45 -11.77
N SER A 265 -20.62 -18.38 -12.83
CA SER A 265 -22.05 -18.65 -12.70
C SER A 265 -22.30 -20.04 -12.13
N THR A 266 -23.21 -20.13 -11.16
CA THR A 266 -23.49 -21.35 -10.39
C THR A 266 -24.98 -21.62 -10.37
N THR A 267 -25.38 -22.88 -10.58
CA THR A 267 -26.77 -23.30 -10.46
C THR A 267 -26.97 -24.02 -9.14
N LEU A 268 -27.93 -23.57 -8.33
CA LEU A 268 -28.34 -24.24 -7.10
C LEU A 268 -29.86 -24.40 -7.09
N GLY A 269 -30.31 -25.66 -7.08
CA GLY A 269 -31.72 -25.99 -7.29
C GLY A 269 -32.22 -25.47 -8.65
N GLU A 270 -33.29 -24.68 -8.61
CA GLU A 270 -33.88 -24.06 -9.80
C GLU A 270 -33.21 -22.73 -10.20
N TRP A 271 -32.31 -22.19 -9.38
CA TRP A 271 -31.76 -20.84 -9.56
C TRP A 271 -30.37 -20.87 -10.20
N LEU A 272 -30.20 -20.08 -11.26
CA LEU A 272 -28.91 -19.74 -11.84
C LEU A 272 -28.45 -18.39 -11.29
N TYR A 273 -27.31 -18.40 -10.59
CA TYR A 273 -26.63 -17.21 -10.10
C TYR A 273 -25.50 -16.82 -11.04
N PRO A 274 -25.43 -15.56 -11.49
CA PRO A 274 -24.34 -15.09 -12.34
C PRO A 274 -23.00 -15.01 -11.58
N GLN A 275 -21.90 -14.99 -12.33
CA GLN A 275 -20.59 -14.61 -11.80
C GLN A 275 -20.69 -13.23 -11.11
N GLY A 276 -19.92 -13.04 -10.04
CA GLY A 276 -19.95 -11.79 -9.28
C GLY A 276 -21.05 -11.71 -8.23
N THR A 277 -22.01 -12.65 -8.20
CA THR A 277 -23.00 -12.73 -7.12
C THR A 277 -22.30 -12.83 -5.77
N ARG A 278 -22.66 -11.96 -4.82
CA ARG A 278 -22.18 -12.04 -3.44
C ARG A 278 -22.88 -13.18 -2.73
N VAL A 279 -22.13 -13.94 -1.93
CA VAL A 279 -22.66 -15.06 -1.16
C VAL A 279 -22.22 -14.91 0.28
N ARG A 280 -23.18 -14.97 1.20
CA ARG A 280 -22.91 -15.04 2.64
C ARG A 280 -23.39 -16.39 3.15
N GLY A 281 -22.56 -17.09 3.91
CA GLY A 281 -22.94 -18.32 4.61
C GLY A 281 -22.77 -18.22 6.11
N ASP A 282 -23.55 -19.01 6.84
CA ASP A 282 -23.46 -19.15 8.29
C ASP A 282 -23.20 -20.61 8.73
N GLU A 283 -22.92 -20.79 10.02
CA GLU A 283 -22.73 -22.10 10.66
C GLU A 283 -23.92 -23.07 10.50
N ARG A 284 -25.13 -22.54 10.23
CA ARG A 284 -26.37 -23.30 10.10
C ARG A 284 -26.59 -23.81 8.68
N GLY A 285 -25.64 -23.52 7.78
CA GLY A 285 -25.70 -23.88 6.38
C GLY A 285 -26.76 -23.08 5.62
N ALA A 286 -27.17 -21.90 6.09
CA ALA A 286 -27.97 -20.99 5.29
C ALA A 286 -27.04 -20.13 4.41
N TRP A 287 -27.34 -20.07 3.12
CA TRP A 287 -26.63 -19.26 2.14
C TRP A 287 -27.54 -18.16 1.62
N LEU A 288 -27.03 -16.93 1.66
CA LEU A 288 -27.70 -15.76 1.14
C LEU A 288 -26.97 -15.32 -0.12
N PHE A 289 -27.63 -15.44 -1.27
CA PHE A 289 -27.12 -15.02 -2.56
C PHE A 289 -27.68 -13.65 -2.92
N SER A 290 -26.80 -12.69 -3.17
CA SER A 290 -27.16 -11.31 -3.51
C SER A 290 -26.51 -10.96 -4.86
N PRO A 291 -27.29 -10.96 -5.96
CA PRO A 291 -26.81 -10.49 -7.26
C PRO A 291 -26.28 -9.05 -7.16
N THR A 292 -25.25 -8.74 -7.94
CA THR A 292 -24.65 -7.41 -7.98
C THR A 292 -24.42 -6.96 -9.41
N GLY A 293 -24.73 -5.71 -9.75
CA GLY A 293 -24.51 -5.17 -11.08
C GLY A 293 -25.63 -5.52 -12.07
N GLU A 294 -25.28 -5.74 -13.33
CA GLU A 294 -26.26 -5.82 -14.44
C GLU A 294 -26.81 -7.23 -14.71
N GLN A 295 -26.35 -8.26 -13.99
CA GLN A 295 -26.80 -9.64 -14.21
C GLN A 295 -27.70 -10.13 -13.08
N ASP A 296 -28.89 -10.58 -13.45
CA ASP A 296 -29.90 -11.08 -12.52
C ASP A 296 -29.72 -12.57 -12.23
N ALA A 297 -30.12 -12.99 -11.03
CA ALA A 297 -30.36 -14.40 -10.76
C ALA A 297 -31.65 -14.85 -11.47
N ILE A 298 -31.64 -16.03 -12.09
CA ILE A 298 -32.75 -16.51 -12.92
C ILE A 298 -33.25 -17.85 -12.40
N ASN A 299 -34.55 -17.96 -12.09
CA ASN A 299 -35.20 -19.24 -11.89
C ASN A 299 -35.39 -19.93 -13.25
N ARG A 300 -34.69 -21.04 -13.47
CA ARG A 300 -34.69 -21.78 -14.74
C ARG A 300 -36.01 -22.45 -15.07
N ARG A 301 -36.90 -22.66 -14.09
CA ARG A 301 -38.22 -23.27 -14.29
C ARG A 301 -39.28 -22.22 -14.61
N THR A 302 -39.32 -21.12 -13.87
CA THR A 302 -40.37 -20.08 -14.00
C THR A 302 -39.96 -18.92 -14.92
N GLY A 303 -38.66 -18.73 -15.14
CA GLY A 303 -38.11 -17.54 -15.80
C GLY A 303 -38.10 -16.29 -14.91
N GLU A 304 -38.44 -16.42 -13.62
CA GLU A 304 -38.38 -15.32 -12.66
C GLU A 304 -36.95 -14.78 -12.54
N GLN A 305 -36.81 -13.47 -12.54
CA GLN A 305 -35.52 -12.77 -12.44
C GLN A 305 -35.46 -11.97 -11.15
N ILE A 306 -34.33 -12.06 -10.45
CA ILE A 306 -34.06 -11.33 -9.23
C ILE A 306 -32.80 -10.51 -9.45
N ALA A 307 -32.99 -9.19 -9.53
CA ALA A 307 -31.95 -8.20 -9.71
C ALA A 307 -31.31 -7.78 -8.38
N GLU A 308 -30.36 -6.86 -8.46
CA GLU A 308 -29.80 -6.14 -7.31
C GLU A 308 -30.90 -5.54 -6.41
N GLY A 309 -30.60 -5.41 -5.11
CA GLY A 309 -31.56 -4.96 -4.09
C GLY A 309 -32.38 -6.08 -3.45
N HIS A 310 -32.30 -7.31 -3.96
CA HIS A 310 -32.90 -8.50 -3.38
C HIS A 310 -31.88 -9.61 -3.19
N SER A 311 -32.14 -10.45 -2.19
CA SER A 311 -31.32 -11.60 -1.87
C SER A 311 -32.17 -12.87 -1.78
N ILE A 312 -31.55 -13.97 -2.18
CA ILE A 312 -32.15 -15.29 -2.22
C ILE A 312 -31.52 -16.12 -1.11
N LEU A 313 -32.29 -16.43 -0.07
CA LEU A 313 -31.89 -17.29 1.04
C LEU A 313 -32.20 -18.75 0.69
N GLN A 314 -31.16 -19.58 0.66
CA GLN A 314 -31.25 -21.02 0.39
C GLN A 314 -30.52 -21.80 1.48
N ARG A 315 -31.04 -22.96 1.86
CA ARG A 315 -30.33 -23.88 2.76
C ARG A 315 -29.39 -24.76 1.94
N ARG A 316 -28.19 -24.98 2.45
CA ARG A 316 -27.17 -25.87 1.90
C ARG A 316 -27.78 -27.25 1.64
N GLY A 317 -27.63 -27.74 0.41
CA GLY A 317 -28.07 -29.07 -0.01
C GLY A 317 -29.58 -29.22 -0.20
N ASP A 318 -30.37 -28.18 0.07
CA ASP A 318 -31.83 -28.21 -0.08
C ASP A 318 -32.23 -27.57 -1.42
N ALA A 319 -33.07 -28.27 -2.20
CA ALA A 319 -33.58 -27.75 -3.47
C ALA A 319 -34.81 -26.84 -3.29
N ALA A 320 -35.47 -26.87 -2.12
CA ALA A 320 -36.60 -26.02 -1.76
C ALA A 320 -36.89 -26.14 -0.24
N PRO A 321 -37.36 -25.07 0.45
CA PRO A 321 -37.80 -23.78 -0.07
C PRO A 321 -36.75 -22.66 0.02
N VAL A 322 -36.84 -21.75 -0.96
CA VAL A 322 -36.04 -20.55 -1.09
C VAL A 322 -36.84 -19.35 -0.59
N SER A 323 -36.24 -18.47 0.22
CA SER A 323 -36.89 -17.22 0.65
C SER A 323 -36.21 -16.03 -0.02
N ILE A 324 -36.98 -15.23 -0.77
CA ILE A 324 -36.50 -14.01 -1.40
C ILE A 324 -36.83 -12.85 -0.47
N LYS A 325 -35.85 -12.01 -0.16
CA LYS A 325 -36.00 -10.85 0.73
C LYS A 325 -35.31 -9.61 0.15
N PRO A 326 -35.80 -8.39 0.43
CA PRO A 326 -35.07 -7.17 0.16
C PRO A 326 -33.73 -7.15 0.92
N ASN A 327 -32.68 -6.60 0.30
CA ASN A 327 -31.33 -6.51 0.89
C ASN A 327 -31.31 -5.77 2.23
N SER A 328 -32.18 -4.76 2.38
CA SER A 328 -32.38 -3.99 3.62
C SER A 328 -32.85 -4.85 4.79
N GLU A 329 -33.60 -5.93 4.55
CA GLU A 329 -34.11 -6.83 5.60
C GLU A 329 -33.09 -7.88 6.04
N VAL A 330 -32.06 -8.13 5.23
CA VAL A 330 -31.05 -9.18 5.47
C VAL A 330 -29.64 -8.61 5.71
N GLY A 331 -29.55 -7.30 5.91
CA GLY A 331 -28.29 -6.62 6.23
C GLY A 331 -27.26 -6.73 5.09
N VAL A 332 -27.73 -6.64 3.85
CA VAL A 332 -26.88 -6.48 2.65
C VAL A 332 -26.91 -5.00 2.29
N ILE A 333 -25.73 -4.39 2.23
CA ILE A 333 -25.58 -2.98 1.85
C ILE A 333 -25.32 -2.93 0.35
N ASP A 334 -26.30 -2.40 -0.38
CA ASP A 334 -26.14 -2.00 -1.77
C ASP A 334 -25.31 -0.72 -1.77
N TRP A 335 -24.10 -0.78 -2.31
CA TRP A 335 -23.31 0.42 -2.52
C TRP A 335 -23.94 1.13 -3.71
N PHE A 336 -24.49 2.33 -3.49
CA PHE A 336 -25.07 3.11 -4.57
C PHE A 336 -24.07 3.29 -5.71
N VAL A 337 -24.39 2.76 -6.88
CA VAL A 337 -23.81 3.26 -8.13
C VAL A 337 -24.31 4.69 -8.28
N LEU A 338 -23.43 5.67 -8.10
CA LEU A 338 -23.67 7.04 -8.57
C LEU A 338 -23.71 6.99 -10.10
N THR A 339 -24.85 6.60 -10.67
CA THR A 339 -25.09 6.78 -12.10
C THR A 339 -25.18 8.28 -12.37
N PRO A 340 -24.34 8.87 -13.22
CA PRO A 340 -24.55 10.26 -13.63
C PRO A 340 -25.91 10.35 -14.33
N ALA A 341 -26.77 11.26 -13.84
CA ALA A 341 -28.03 11.56 -14.50
C ALA A 341 -27.76 11.96 -15.96
N LYS A 342 -28.53 11.36 -16.88
CA LYS A 342 -28.50 11.67 -18.31
C LYS A 342 -28.85 13.13 -18.60
#